data_AF-A0AAW3B0N0-F1
#
_entry.id   AF-A0AAW3B0N0-F1
#
_cell.length_a   1.000
_cell.length_b   1.000
_cell.length_c   1.000
_cell.angle_alpha   90.00
_cell.angle_beta   90.00
_cell.angle_gamma   90.00
#
_symmetry.space_group_name_H-M   'P 1'
#
loop_
_entity.id
_entity.type
_entity.pdbx_description
1 polymer ?
#
loop_
_entity_poly.entity_id
_entity_poly.type
_entity_poly.pdbx_seq_one_letter_code
_entity_poly.pdbx_strand_id
1 'polypeptide(L)'
;MLHEAVNEELPMEMAPAQLSTPSPPWRHSHQSDPLHDYRTEHLELQERLAEMWGPEAPYTPVPEETSSWFQRYYYGWVYETVLLASKEQLVREVLPPPTQDARAHECGLRLSRAVQAAMYDRNAWNCMVGAEVASTLDPASRGILRWVGLPQQGGYTRMMAGVEWSVPPTARTAERSNDSGASPFFNGIVHGEHLFTPGHSDMSTLEEVACVALLSVDGTSLNRTLVPMPCRLSLKGALGYVAEGLLAADCAEAAC
;
A
#
# COMPACT_ATOMS: atom_id res chain seq x y z
N MET A 1 -65.39 -2.14 -64.75
CA MET A 1 -65.61 -3.36 -63.94
C MET A 1 -64.25 -3.72 -63.36
N LEU A 2 -63.90 -3.19 -62.18
CA LEU A 2 -64.20 -3.68 -60.83
C LEU A 2 -63.37 -4.92 -60.43
N HIS A 3 -62.49 -4.70 -59.44
CA HIS A 3 -61.93 -5.60 -58.41
C HIS A 3 -61.09 -6.84 -58.83
N GLU A 4 -60.12 -7.38 -58.08
CA GLU A 4 -59.30 -7.07 -56.89
C GLU A 4 -58.48 -8.37 -56.58
N ALA A 5 -57.55 -8.31 -55.61
CA ALA A 5 -56.75 -9.36 -54.97
C ALA A 5 -55.34 -9.61 -55.59
N VAL A 6 -54.20 -9.19 -55.01
CA VAL A 6 -53.58 -9.32 -53.65
C VAL A 6 -52.73 -10.60 -53.49
N ASN A 7 -51.51 -10.37 -52.98
CA ASN A 7 -50.51 -11.29 -52.41
C ASN A 7 -49.74 -12.19 -53.37
N GLU A 8 -48.47 -12.53 -53.16
CA GLU A 8 -47.33 -12.16 -52.30
C GLU A 8 -46.26 -13.16 -52.79
N GLU A 9 -44.99 -12.77 -52.93
CA GLU A 9 -43.84 -13.56 -52.44
C GLU A 9 -42.51 -12.89 -52.81
N LEU A 10 -41.71 -12.69 -51.76
CA LEU A 10 -40.38 -12.10 -51.72
C LEU A 10 -39.30 -13.00 -52.36
N PRO A 11 -38.20 -12.41 -52.85
CA PRO A 11 -37.02 -13.17 -53.24
C PRO A 11 -36.10 -13.47 -52.04
N MET A 12 -35.77 -14.76 -51.90
CA MET A 12 -34.44 -15.33 -51.70
C MET A 12 -33.48 -14.59 -50.74
N GLU A 13 -33.47 -15.06 -49.49
CA GLU A 13 -32.30 -15.34 -48.64
C GLU A 13 -31.00 -14.54 -48.94
N MET A 14 -30.81 -13.44 -48.23
CA MET A 14 -29.47 -12.87 -48.03
C MET A 14 -28.84 -13.48 -46.78
N ALA A 15 -27.73 -14.21 -46.98
CA ALA A 15 -26.86 -14.68 -45.91
C ALA A 15 -26.40 -13.51 -45.03
N PRO A 16 -26.36 -13.65 -43.69
CA PRO A 16 -25.88 -12.59 -42.84
C PRO A 16 -24.37 -12.40 -43.05
N ALA A 17 -24.02 -11.20 -43.52
CA ALA A 17 -22.66 -10.69 -43.53
C ALA A 17 -22.07 -10.84 -42.12
N GLN A 18 -20.97 -11.59 -42.02
CA GLN A 18 -20.20 -11.66 -40.79
C GLN A 18 -19.60 -10.27 -40.51
N LEU A 19 -20.26 -9.53 -39.62
CA LEU A 19 -19.66 -8.40 -38.94
C LEU A 19 -18.50 -8.95 -38.10
N SER A 20 -17.28 -8.75 -38.59
CA SER A 20 -16.08 -8.84 -37.78
C SER A 20 -16.17 -7.76 -36.70
N THR A 21 -16.65 -8.15 -35.52
CA THR A 21 -16.60 -7.30 -34.34
C THR A 21 -15.13 -7.00 -34.05
N PRO A 22 -14.67 -5.74 -34.00
CA PRO A 22 -13.33 -5.46 -33.53
C PRO A 22 -13.23 -5.89 -32.07
N SER A 23 -12.33 -6.82 -31.79
CA SER A 23 -11.97 -7.25 -30.43
C SER A 23 -11.65 -6.02 -29.57
N PRO A 24 -12.09 -5.97 -28.30
CA PRO A 24 -11.73 -4.88 -27.39
C PRO A 24 -10.19 -4.73 -27.32
N PRO A 25 -9.64 -3.50 -27.35
CA PRO A 25 -8.20 -3.24 -27.46
C PRO A 25 -7.36 -3.73 -26.26
N TRP A 26 -7.96 -4.34 -25.25
CA TRP A 26 -7.32 -4.74 -24.01
C TRP A 26 -6.80 -6.18 -24.00
N ARG A 27 -7.22 -7.01 -24.95
CA ARG A 27 -6.75 -8.39 -25.04
C ARG A 27 -5.57 -8.46 -25.99
N HIS A 28 -4.40 -8.01 -25.55
CA HIS A 28 -3.08 -8.56 -25.91
C HIS A 28 -2.02 -7.72 -25.22
N SER A 29 -1.46 -8.22 -24.12
CA SER A 29 -0.03 -8.10 -23.89
C SER A 29 0.39 -9.18 -22.91
N HIS A 30 1.62 -9.66 -23.04
CA HIS A 30 2.32 -10.44 -22.03
C HIS A 30 2.36 -9.58 -20.75
N GLN A 31 1.30 -9.64 -19.94
CA GLN A 31 1.13 -8.78 -18.79
C GLN A 31 1.92 -9.43 -17.67
N SER A 32 3.13 -8.92 -17.42
CA SER A 32 3.85 -9.19 -16.19
C SER A 32 2.90 -8.99 -15.02
N ASP A 33 2.98 -9.89 -14.04
CA ASP A 33 2.19 -9.76 -12.81
C ASP A 33 2.55 -8.40 -12.18
N PRO A 34 1.63 -7.42 -12.13
CA PRO A 34 1.95 -6.07 -11.66
C PRO A 34 2.46 -6.06 -10.22
N LEU A 35 2.12 -7.09 -9.44
CA LEU A 35 2.63 -7.28 -8.10
C LEU A 35 4.10 -7.74 -8.10
N HIS A 36 4.48 -8.59 -9.05
CA HIS A 36 5.85 -9.06 -9.22
C HIS A 36 6.79 -7.91 -9.62
N ASP A 37 6.36 -7.09 -10.58
CA ASP A 37 7.11 -5.91 -11.01
C ASP A 37 7.29 -4.93 -9.85
N TYR A 38 6.21 -4.63 -9.12
CA TYR A 38 6.25 -3.75 -7.96
C TYR A 38 7.15 -4.28 -6.82
N ARG A 39 7.15 -5.60 -6.57
CA ARG A 39 8.08 -6.21 -5.60
C ARG A 39 9.53 -6.07 -6.05
N THR A 40 9.79 -6.24 -7.34
CA THR A 40 11.15 -6.12 -7.90
C THR A 40 11.65 -4.69 -7.78
N GLU A 41 10.83 -3.70 -8.18
CA GLU A 41 11.14 -2.28 -8.00
C GLU A 41 11.44 -1.91 -6.53
N HIS A 42 10.70 -2.50 -5.59
CA HIS A 42 10.93 -2.27 -4.17
C HIS A 42 12.30 -2.78 -3.71
N LEU A 43 12.69 -3.98 -4.16
CA LEU A 43 14.01 -4.56 -3.84
C LEU A 43 15.14 -3.73 -4.45
N GLU A 44 15.01 -3.32 -5.72
CA GLU A 44 15.98 -2.44 -6.37
C GLU A 44 16.13 -1.10 -5.61
N LEU A 45 15.01 -0.55 -5.12
CA LEU A 45 15.05 0.67 -4.33
C LEU A 45 15.73 0.47 -2.97
N GLN A 46 15.56 -0.69 -2.33
CA GLN A 46 16.28 -1.03 -1.09
C GLN A 46 17.79 -1.12 -1.32
N GLU A 47 18.21 -1.75 -2.42
CA GLU A 47 19.62 -1.85 -2.79
C GLU A 47 20.21 -0.46 -3.07
N ARG A 48 19.53 0.38 -3.87
CA ARG A 48 19.97 1.75 -4.14
C ARG A 48 20.07 2.60 -2.88
N LEU A 49 19.17 2.43 -1.90
CA LEU A 49 19.30 3.13 -0.63
C LEU A 49 20.54 2.67 0.14
N ALA A 50 20.80 1.36 0.19
CA ALA A 50 21.98 0.83 0.84
C ALA A 50 23.26 1.36 0.19
N GLU A 51 23.28 1.47 -1.14
CA GLU A 51 24.37 2.10 -1.89
C GLU A 51 24.53 3.60 -1.56
N MET A 52 23.42 4.35 -1.47
CA MET A 52 23.47 5.77 -1.13
C MET A 52 24.00 6.06 0.28
N TRP A 53 23.66 5.22 1.26
CA TRP A 53 24.23 5.32 2.60
C TRP A 53 25.72 4.93 2.63
N GLY A 54 26.15 4.11 1.67
CA GLY A 54 27.53 3.68 1.53
C GLY A 54 27.97 2.70 2.63
N PRO A 55 29.21 2.21 2.54
CA PRO A 55 29.76 1.28 3.52
C PRO A 55 29.91 1.96 4.89
N GLU A 56 29.62 1.21 5.95
CA GLU A 56 29.82 1.69 7.32
C GLU A 56 31.31 1.91 7.61
N ALA A 57 31.64 3.05 8.24
CA ALA A 57 33.00 3.30 8.72
C ALA A 57 33.33 2.37 9.90
N PRO A 58 34.57 1.82 9.99
CA PRO A 58 34.97 0.91 11.06
C PRO A 58 34.55 1.44 12.43
N TYR A 59 33.88 0.59 13.19
CA TYR A 59 33.36 0.92 14.50
C TYR A 59 34.24 0.30 15.59
N THR A 60 34.64 1.11 16.55
CA THR A 60 35.32 0.67 17.76
C THR A 60 34.33 0.77 18.91
N PRO A 61 34.06 -0.33 19.65
CA PRO A 61 33.07 -0.33 20.71
C PRO A 61 33.43 0.69 21.78
N VAL A 62 32.43 1.47 22.19
CA VAL A 62 32.55 2.56 23.17
C VAL A 62 32.70 1.97 24.58
N PRO A 63 33.32 2.68 25.54
CA PRO A 63 33.36 2.26 26.94
C PRO A 63 31.98 1.88 27.51
N GLU A 64 30.91 2.56 27.08
CA GLU A 64 29.53 2.21 27.41
C GLU A 64 29.18 0.75 27.02
N GLU A 65 29.46 0.34 25.78
CA GLU A 65 29.16 -1.00 25.26
C GLU A 65 30.11 -2.07 25.82
N THR A 66 31.37 -1.72 26.10
CA THR A 66 32.30 -2.69 26.72
C THR A 66 32.10 -2.84 28.23
N SER A 67 31.34 -1.94 28.86
CA SER A 67 31.13 -1.94 30.31
C SER A 67 30.12 -2.99 30.74
N SER A 68 30.27 -3.47 31.98
CA SER A 68 29.31 -4.39 32.57
C SER A 68 27.94 -3.72 32.72
N TRP A 69 26.87 -4.52 32.75
CA TRP A 69 25.51 -4.02 32.92
C TRP A 69 25.34 -3.04 34.10
N PHE A 70 25.99 -3.32 35.24
CA PHE A 70 25.97 -2.41 36.40
C PHE A 70 26.62 -1.05 36.10
N GLN A 71 27.73 -1.04 35.36
CA GLN A 71 28.39 0.21 34.96
C GLN A 71 27.57 1.00 33.94
N ARG A 72 26.83 0.33 33.04
CA ARG A 72 25.86 0.99 32.16
C ARG A 72 24.72 1.62 32.98
N TYR A 73 24.13 0.87 33.92
CA TYR A 73 23.00 1.35 34.72
C TYR A 73 23.33 2.54 35.63
N TYR A 74 24.50 2.52 36.28
CA TYR A 74 24.95 3.62 37.14
C TYR A 74 25.75 4.70 36.39
N TYR A 75 25.83 4.63 35.05
CA TYR A 75 26.62 5.54 34.22
C TYR A 75 28.09 5.66 34.66
N GLY A 76 28.64 4.57 35.21
CA GLY A 76 30.01 4.53 35.72
C GLY A 76 31.05 4.78 34.62
N TRP A 77 30.73 4.44 33.37
CA TRP A 77 31.57 4.68 32.19
C TRP A 77 31.77 6.17 31.87
N VAL A 78 30.85 7.05 32.31
CA VAL A 78 30.93 8.51 32.10
C VAL A 78 31.89 9.17 33.10
N TYR A 79 32.21 8.51 34.21
CA TYR A 79 32.95 9.10 35.33
C TYR A 79 34.29 9.72 34.93
N GLU A 80 35.06 9.04 34.07
CA GLU A 80 36.36 9.55 33.56
C GLU A 80 36.19 10.88 32.82
N THR A 81 35.13 11.00 32.00
CA THR A 81 34.84 12.24 31.26
C THR A 81 34.41 13.37 32.20
N VAL A 82 33.65 13.07 33.26
CA VAL A 82 33.24 14.04 34.29
C VAL A 82 34.44 14.52 35.10
N LEU A 83 35.38 13.63 35.42
CA LEU A 83 36.61 13.99 36.12
C LEU A 83 37.47 14.93 35.25
N LEU A 84 37.57 14.66 33.95
CA LEU A 84 38.26 15.55 33.00
C LEU A 84 37.55 16.89 32.82
N ALA A 85 36.21 16.89 32.82
CA ALA A 85 35.39 18.09 32.81
C ALA A 85 35.68 18.98 34.03
N SER A 86 35.80 18.36 35.22
CA SER A 86 36.08 19.09 36.47
C SER A 86 37.45 19.77 36.50
N LYS A 87 38.39 19.29 35.65
CA LYS A 87 39.72 19.87 35.48
C LYS A 87 39.78 20.89 34.34
N GLU A 88 38.64 21.21 33.71
CA GLU A 88 38.52 22.09 32.54
C GLU A 88 39.33 21.62 31.32
N GLN A 89 39.64 20.32 31.24
CA GLN A 89 40.43 19.72 30.15
C GLN A 89 39.55 19.05 29.08
N LEU A 90 38.31 19.49 28.95
CA LEU A 90 37.34 18.86 28.07
C LEU A 90 37.55 19.31 26.63
N VAL A 91 38.23 18.48 25.85
CA VAL A 91 38.45 18.68 24.42
C VAL A 91 37.50 17.78 23.64
N ARG A 92 37.06 18.21 22.45
CA ARG A 92 36.15 17.44 21.59
C ARG A 92 36.63 16.01 21.32
N GLU A 93 37.94 15.81 21.22
CA GLU A 93 38.59 14.52 20.96
C GLU A 93 38.49 13.54 22.14
N VAL A 94 38.22 14.06 23.34
CA VAL A 94 38.14 13.30 24.60
C VAL A 94 36.70 12.90 24.92
N LEU A 95 35.73 13.46 24.18
CA LEU A 95 34.34 13.05 24.29
C LEU A 95 34.18 11.62 23.74
N PRO A 96 33.39 10.76 24.41
CA PRO A 96 33.12 9.43 23.92
C PRO A 96 32.40 9.53 22.57
N PRO A 97 32.79 8.73 21.56
CA PRO A 97 32.04 8.68 20.32
C PRO A 97 30.64 8.12 20.58
N PRO A 98 29.66 8.43 19.73
CA PRO A 98 28.32 7.85 19.86
C PRO A 98 28.39 6.32 19.73
N THR A 99 27.53 5.63 20.47
CA THR A 99 27.27 4.19 20.32
C THR A 99 26.84 3.87 18.90
N GLN A 100 27.03 2.62 18.48
CA GLN A 100 26.78 2.21 17.09
C GLN A 100 25.36 2.59 16.64
N ASP A 101 24.38 2.31 17.50
CA ASP A 101 22.96 2.57 17.25
C ASP A 101 22.61 4.05 17.17
N ALA A 102 23.35 4.91 17.88
CA ALA A 102 23.16 6.35 17.85
C ALA A 102 23.87 7.03 16.66
N ARG A 103 24.66 6.29 15.87
CA ARG A 103 25.32 6.85 14.69
C ARG A 103 24.28 7.23 13.64
N ALA A 104 24.50 8.38 13.01
CA ALA A 104 23.61 8.90 11.97
C ALA A 104 23.44 7.92 10.79
N HIS A 105 24.48 7.13 10.47
CA HIS A 105 24.42 6.11 9.42
C HIS A 105 23.45 4.99 9.79
N GLU A 106 23.60 4.36 10.96
CA GLU A 106 22.73 3.25 11.38
C GLU A 106 21.29 3.72 11.64
N CYS A 107 21.11 4.83 12.36
CA CYS A 107 19.81 5.47 12.55
C CYS A 107 19.12 5.78 11.21
N GLY A 108 19.88 6.36 10.27
CA GLY A 108 19.39 6.73 8.95
C GLY A 108 19.02 5.54 8.10
N LEU A 109 19.84 4.49 8.10
CA LEU A 109 19.59 3.24 7.40
C LEU A 109 18.33 2.56 7.95
N ARG A 110 18.21 2.41 9.27
CA ARG A 110 17.02 1.84 9.95
C ARG A 110 15.77 2.63 9.61
N LEU A 111 15.81 3.96 9.72
CA LEU A 111 14.68 4.83 9.40
C LEU A 111 14.29 4.68 7.92
N SER A 112 15.26 4.69 7.02
CA SER A 112 14.99 4.61 5.58
C SER A 112 14.33 3.29 5.18
N ARG A 113 14.79 2.16 5.75
CA ARG A 113 14.16 0.84 5.57
C ARG A 113 12.74 0.81 6.13
N ALA A 114 12.53 1.34 7.33
CA ALA A 114 11.20 1.38 7.96
C ALA A 114 10.22 2.23 7.15
N VAL A 115 10.65 3.39 6.65
CA VAL A 115 9.85 4.25 5.78
C VAL A 115 9.53 3.54 4.47
N GLN A 116 10.49 2.87 3.86
CA GLN A 116 10.29 2.12 2.62
C GLN A 116 9.29 0.97 2.80
N ALA A 117 9.42 0.16 3.84
CA ALA A 117 8.49 -0.92 4.14
C ALA A 117 7.06 -0.37 4.34
N ALA A 118 6.93 0.71 5.12
CA ALA A 118 5.63 1.35 5.34
C ALA A 118 5.03 1.94 4.06
N MET A 119 5.86 2.51 3.18
CA MET A 119 5.42 3.01 1.87
C MET A 119 5.04 1.88 0.92
N TYR A 120 5.77 0.76 0.96
CA TYR A 120 5.49 -0.43 0.17
C TYR A 120 4.09 -0.95 0.48
N ASP A 121 3.79 -1.15 1.77
CA ASP A 121 2.48 -1.62 2.23
C ASP A 121 1.37 -0.63 1.88
N ARG A 122 1.56 0.66 2.16
CA ARG A 122 0.56 1.70 1.83
C ARG A 122 0.20 1.70 0.36
N ASN A 123 1.18 1.53 -0.52
CA ASN A 123 1.02 1.65 -1.97
C ASN A 123 0.81 0.31 -2.67
N ALA A 124 0.70 -0.80 -1.93
CA ALA A 124 0.65 -2.16 -2.48
C ALA A 124 -0.46 -2.37 -3.52
N TRP A 125 -1.59 -1.67 -3.40
CA TRP A 125 -2.70 -1.78 -4.36
C TRP A 125 -2.67 -0.73 -5.47
N ASN A 126 -1.73 0.22 -5.45
CA ASN A 126 -1.65 1.24 -6.49
C ASN A 126 -1.24 0.61 -7.84
N CYS A 127 -0.37 -0.40 -7.84
CA CYS A 127 -0.04 -1.16 -9.06
C CYS A 127 -1.20 -2.04 -9.55
N MET A 128 -2.21 -2.29 -8.71
CA MET A 128 -3.40 -3.08 -9.02
C MET A 128 -4.58 -2.23 -9.50
N VAL A 129 -4.42 -0.91 -9.65
CA VAL A 129 -5.46 -0.06 -10.22
C VAL A 129 -5.75 -0.52 -11.66
N GLY A 130 -7.03 -0.79 -11.94
CA GLY A 130 -7.49 -1.42 -13.17
C GLY A 130 -7.81 -2.91 -13.02
N ALA A 131 -7.42 -3.56 -11.93
CA ALA A 131 -7.75 -4.95 -11.67
C ALA A 131 -9.23 -5.15 -11.31
N GLU A 132 -9.73 -6.34 -11.62
CA GLU A 132 -11.09 -6.76 -11.22
C GLU A 132 -11.15 -6.99 -9.72
N VAL A 133 -12.28 -6.60 -9.12
CA VAL A 133 -12.55 -6.74 -7.70
C VAL A 133 -13.97 -7.23 -7.44
N ALA A 134 -14.16 -7.86 -6.30
CA ALA A 134 -15.46 -8.15 -5.71
C ALA A 134 -15.54 -7.59 -4.30
N SER A 135 -16.75 -7.35 -3.81
CA SER A 135 -16.99 -7.16 -2.39
C SER A 135 -16.76 -8.48 -1.64
N THR A 136 -16.13 -8.41 -0.47
CA THR A 136 -15.94 -9.57 0.40
C THR A 136 -17.24 -10.06 1.01
N LEU A 137 -18.25 -9.18 1.10
CA LEU A 137 -19.57 -9.48 1.65
C LEU A 137 -20.56 -9.95 0.56
N ASP A 138 -20.26 -9.67 -0.70
CA ASP A 138 -21.09 -10.05 -1.84
C ASP A 138 -20.21 -10.59 -2.99
N PRO A 139 -19.91 -11.91 -3.01
CA PRO A 139 -19.07 -12.51 -4.04
C PRO A 139 -19.67 -12.48 -5.45
N ALA A 140 -20.95 -12.12 -5.62
CA ALA A 140 -21.56 -11.95 -6.93
C ALA A 140 -21.25 -10.57 -7.53
N SER A 141 -20.84 -9.60 -6.71
CA SER A 141 -20.43 -8.27 -7.17
C SER A 141 -19.17 -8.32 -8.02
N ARG A 142 -19.10 -7.44 -9.01
CA ARG A 142 -17.96 -7.30 -9.93
C ARG A 142 -17.70 -5.82 -10.18
N GLY A 143 -16.45 -5.42 -10.06
CA GLY A 143 -16.04 -4.05 -10.31
C GLY A 143 -14.58 -3.97 -10.70
N ILE A 144 -14.13 -2.76 -10.99
CA ILE A 144 -12.75 -2.44 -11.32
C ILE A 144 -12.23 -1.48 -10.26
N LEU A 145 -11.06 -1.80 -9.69
CA LEU A 145 -10.37 -0.91 -8.78
C LEU A 145 -9.90 0.33 -9.55
N ARG A 146 -10.33 1.52 -9.14
CA ARG A 146 -9.93 2.79 -9.81
C ARG A 146 -9.02 3.66 -8.98
N TRP A 147 -9.09 3.52 -7.66
CA TRP A 147 -8.33 4.36 -6.74
C TRP A 147 -8.14 3.66 -5.40
N VAL A 148 -7.00 3.90 -4.74
CA VAL A 148 -6.75 3.45 -3.35
C VAL A 148 -6.04 4.57 -2.60
N GLY A 149 -6.49 4.84 -1.37
CA GLY A 149 -5.87 5.86 -0.55
C GLY A 149 -6.68 6.25 0.67
N LEU A 150 -6.25 7.33 1.32
CA LEU A 150 -6.99 8.01 2.36
C LEU A 150 -7.53 9.31 1.76
N PRO A 151 -8.87 9.47 1.65
CA PRO A 151 -9.44 10.74 1.24
C PRO A 151 -9.04 11.82 2.25
N GLN A 152 -8.62 12.97 1.76
CA GLN A 152 -8.24 14.12 2.60
C GLN A 152 -9.45 14.76 3.26
N GLN A 153 -10.60 14.68 2.59
CA GLN A 153 -11.87 15.23 3.05
C GLN A 153 -12.80 14.13 3.57
N GLY A 154 -13.67 14.45 4.53
CA GLY A 154 -14.65 13.50 5.07
C GLY A 154 -14.22 12.68 6.30
N GLY A 155 -13.04 12.94 6.87
CA GLY A 155 -12.65 12.39 8.19
C GLY A 155 -12.33 10.89 8.20
N TYR A 156 -11.98 10.31 7.06
CA TYR A 156 -11.62 8.90 6.96
C TYR A 156 -10.34 8.59 7.73
N THR A 157 -10.38 7.51 8.51
CA THR A 157 -9.25 7.05 9.32
C THR A 157 -8.59 5.78 8.78
N ARG A 158 -9.25 5.12 7.82
CA ARG A 158 -8.87 3.83 7.22
C ARG A 158 -8.62 3.98 5.73
N MET A 159 -7.82 3.08 5.16
CA MET A 159 -7.58 3.04 3.72
C MET A 159 -8.87 2.68 2.99
N MET A 160 -9.20 3.49 1.99
CA MET A 160 -10.39 3.38 1.18
C MET A 160 -10.00 3.00 -0.25
N ALA A 161 -10.91 2.31 -0.93
CA ALA A 161 -10.80 1.91 -2.32
C ALA A 161 -12.00 2.49 -3.10
N GLY A 162 -11.70 3.23 -4.15
CA GLY A 162 -12.68 3.67 -5.14
C GLY A 162 -12.86 2.56 -6.16
N VAL A 163 -14.06 2.00 -6.22
CA VAL A 163 -14.40 0.89 -7.12
C VAL A 163 -15.49 1.33 -8.06
N GLU A 164 -15.29 1.12 -9.36
CA GLU A 164 -16.34 1.25 -10.37
C GLU A 164 -16.97 -0.12 -10.61
N TRP A 165 -18.23 -0.29 -10.24
CA TRP A 165 -18.91 -1.58 -10.31
C TRP A 165 -19.56 -1.80 -11.68
N SER A 166 -19.36 -2.99 -12.25
CA SER A 166 -20.22 -3.50 -13.32
C SER A 166 -21.47 -4.17 -12.72
N VAL A 167 -21.30 -4.87 -11.60
CA VAL A 167 -22.36 -5.45 -10.78
C VAL A 167 -22.14 -4.97 -9.34
N PRO A 168 -22.91 -3.97 -8.86
CA PRO A 168 -22.70 -3.39 -7.54
C PRO A 168 -23.16 -4.34 -6.43
N PRO A 169 -22.55 -4.29 -5.24
CA PRO A 169 -22.96 -5.09 -4.10
C PRO A 169 -24.42 -4.82 -3.72
N THR A 170 -25.16 -5.88 -3.40
CA THR A 170 -26.59 -5.82 -3.08
C THR A 170 -26.89 -4.82 -1.95
N ALA A 171 -26.01 -4.74 -0.95
CA ALA A 171 -26.13 -3.81 0.16
C ALA A 171 -26.13 -2.33 -0.29
N ARG A 172 -25.27 -1.96 -1.25
CA ARG A 172 -25.19 -0.58 -1.78
C ARG A 172 -26.40 -0.24 -2.65
N THR A 173 -26.89 -1.22 -3.40
CA THR A 173 -28.13 -1.07 -4.18
C THR A 173 -29.33 -0.87 -3.26
N ALA A 174 -29.40 -1.58 -2.13
CA ALA A 174 -30.43 -1.39 -1.12
C ALA A 174 -30.34 -0.01 -0.45
N GLU A 175 -29.15 0.46 -0.10
CA GLU A 175 -28.93 1.82 0.44
C GLU A 175 -29.42 2.91 -0.53
N ARG A 176 -29.18 2.76 -1.84
CA ARG A 176 -29.70 3.67 -2.88
C ARG A 176 -31.23 3.73 -2.88
N SER A 177 -31.90 2.61 -2.59
CA SER A 177 -33.37 2.54 -2.59
C SER A 177 -34.03 3.13 -1.33
N ASN A 178 -33.26 3.41 -0.28
CA ASN A 178 -33.80 3.81 1.04
C ASN A 178 -34.21 5.29 1.16
N ASP A 179 -34.37 6.02 0.04
CA ASP A 179 -34.91 7.39 -0.04
C ASP A 179 -34.25 8.42 0.91
N SER A 180 -33.05 8.11 1.42
CA SER A 180 -32.32 8.87 2.44
C SER A 180 -31.63 10.12 1.87
N GLY A 181 -31.85 10.44 0.58
CA GLY A 181 -31.25 11.57 -0.14
C GLY A 181 -29.74 11.44 -0.40
N ALA A 182 -29.03 10.56 0.30
CA ALA A 182 -27.61 10.31 0.15
C ALA A 182 -27.37 9.00 -0.62
N SER A 183 -27.03 9.13 -1.91
CA SER A 183 -26.61 7.98 -2.73
C SER A 183 -25.22 7.50 -2.30
N PRO A 184 -25.00 6.18 -2.12
CA PRO A 184 -23.66 5.63 -1.90
C PRO A 184 -22.80 5.67 -3.17
N PHE A 185 -23.42 5.88 -4.33
CA PHE A 185 -22.75 5.98 -5.61
C PHE A 185 -22.32 7.41 -5.91
N PHE A 186 -21.10 7.57 -6.40
CA PHE A 186 -20.51 8.86 -6.77
C PHE A 186 -19.83 8.80 -8.15
N ASN A 187 -19.56 9.97 -8.72
CA ASN A 187 -18.97 10.11 -10.06
C ASN A 187 -17.47 10.41 -9.99
N GLY A 188 -16.72 9.66 -9.20
CA GLY A 188 -15.28 9.91 -9.01
C GLY A 188 -14.91 11.05 -8.04
N ILE A 189 -15.88 11.88 -7.62
CA ILE A 189 -15.70 12.96 -6.64
C ILE A 189 -16.38 12.60 -5.31
N VAL A 190 -15.65 12.68 -4.19
CA VAL A 190 -16.15 12.43 -2.84
C VAL A 190 -15.84 13.63 -1.94
N HIS A 191 -16.86 14.18 -1.28
CA HIS A 191 -16.77 15.40 -0.43
C HIS A 191 -16.16 16.64 -1.09
N GLY A 192 -16.03 16.68 -2.42
CA GLY A 192 -15.37 17.77 -3.18
C GLY A 192 -13.96 17.43 -3.64
N GLU A 193 -13.41 16.30 -3.21
CA GLU A 193 -12.13 15.76 -3.66
C GLU A 193 -12.33 14.85 -4.89
N HIS A 194 -11.60 15.11 -5.96
CA HIS A 194 -11.57 14.24 -7.14
C HIS A 194 -10.59 13.08 -6.90
N LEU A 195 -11.11 11.85 -6.91
CA LEU A 195 -10.33 10.63 -6.68
C LEU A 195 -9.93 9.98 -8.00
N PHE A 196 -10.86 9.89 -8.96
CA PHE A 196 -10.65 9.32 -10.29
C PHE A 196 -11.76 9.74 -11.25
N THR A 197 -11.61 9.45 -12.54
CA THR A 197 -12.66 9.66 -13.55
C THR A 197 -13.27 8.31 -13.93
N PRO A 198 -14.54 8.02 -13.57
CA PRO A 198 -15.16 6.74 -13.88
C PRO A 198 -15.59 6.66 -15.35
N GLY A 199 -15.77 5.44 -15.85
CA GLY A 199 -16.44 5.21 -17.14
C GLY A 199 -17.95 5.47 -17.06
N HIS A 200 -18.56 5.18 -15.91
CA HIS A 200 -19.98 5.38 -15.62
C HIS A 200 -20.19 6.24 -14.37
N SER A 201 -21.06 7.25 -14.48
CA SER A 201 -21.20 8.28 -13.44
C SER A 201 -21.93 7.83 -12.17
N ASP A 202 -22.67 6.73 -12.19
CA ASP A 202 -23.56 6.31 -11.09
C ASP A 202 -23.28 4.90 -10.58
N MET A 203 -22.09 4.37 -10.86
CA MET A 203 -21.71 2.99 -10.53
C MET A 203 -20.46 2.89 -9.65
N SER A 204 -19.93 4.01 -9.16
CA SER A 204 -18.74 3.98 -8.31
C SER A 204 -19.07 4.11 -6.83
N THR A 205 -18.46 3.29 -5.97
CA THR A 205 -18.57 3.42 -4.51
C THR A 205 -17.19 3.48 -3.84
N LEU A 206 -17.18 3.95 -2.60
CA LEU A 206 -15.98 4.13 -1.81
C LEU A 206 -16.05 3.11 -0.68
N GLU A 207 -15.31 2.03 -0.84
CA GLU A 207 -15.30 0.92 0.10
C GLU A 207 -14.06 0.97 0.98
N GLU A 208 -14.17 0.45 2.20
CA GLU A 208 -12.95 0.16 2.98
C GLU A 208 -12.17 -0.93 2.25
N VAL A 209 -10.84 -0.80 2.16
CA VAL A 209 -9.96 -1.79 1.51
C VAL A 209 -10.18 -3.21 2.07
N ALA A 210 -10.53 -3.33 3.36
CA ALA A 210 -10.90 -4.59 4.02
C ALA A 210 -12.12 -5.31 3.42
N CYS A 211 -13.02 -4.56 2.80
CA CYS A 211 -14.26 -5.02 2.20
C CYS A 211 -14.14 -5.33 0.70
N VAL A 212 -12.95 -5.16 0.13
CA VAL A 212 -12.65 -5.40 -1.28
C VAL A 212 -11.72 -6.61 -1.40
N ALA A 213 -12.01 -7.48 -2.37
CA ALA A 213 -11.18 -8.60 -2.74
C ALA A 213 -10.74 -8.43 -4.20
N LEU A 214 -9.43 -8.40 -4.44
CA LEU A 214 -8.87 -8.46 -5.79
C LEU A 214 -9.17 -9.83 -6.39
N LEU A 215 -9.58 -9.87 -7.65
CA LEU A 215 -9.84 -11.09 -8.39
C LEU A 215 -8.66 -11.42 -9.31
N SER A 216 -8.35 -12.71 -9.40
CA SER A 216 -7.47 -13.27 -10.42
C SER A 216 -8.16 -13.25 -11.78
N VAL A 217 -7.41 -13.50 -12.85
CA VAL A 217 -7.93 -13.67 -14.21
C VAL A 217 -9.01 -14.75 -14.29
N ASP A 218 -8.93 -15.77 -13.43
CA ASP A 218 -9.93 -16.85 -13.33
C ASP A 218 -11.18 -16.47 -12.53
N GLY A 219 -11.29 -15.22 -12.07
CA GLY A 219 -12.41 -14.71 -11.25
C GLY A 219 -12.42 -15.20 -9.81
N THR A 220 -11.38 -15.91 -9.37
CA THR A 220 -11.16 -16.32 -7.98
C THR A 220 -10.52 -15.19 -7.18
N SER A 221 -10.81 -15.07 -5.89
CA SER A 221 -10.17 -14.06 -5.06
C SER A 221 -8.67 -14.34 -4.91
N LEU A 222 -7.85 -13.31 -5.13
CA LEU A 222 -6.42 -13.39 -4.84
C LEU A 222 -6.21 -13.60 -3.34
N ASN A 223 -5.26 -14.47 -3.02
CA ASN A 223 -4.95 -14.78 -1.64
C ASN A 223 -4.37 -13.52 -0.97
N ARG A 224 -4.95 -13.13 0.17
CA ARG A 224 -4.51 -11.99 0.99
C ARG A 224 -3.09 -12.14 1.54
N THR A 225 -2.53 -13.35 1.53
CA THR A 225 -1.12 -13.56 1.91
C THR A 225 -0.13 -13.19 0.80
N LEU A 226 -0.59 -13.08 -0.44
CA LEU A 226 0.25 -12.74 -1.59
C LEU A 226 0.33 -11.22 -1.79
N VAL A 227 -0.79 -10.52 -1.58
CA VAL A 227 -0.89 -9.06 -1.74
C VAL A 227 -0.97 -8.40 -0.35
N PRO A 228 -0.02 -7.52 0.01
CA PRO A 228 -0.08 -6.79 1.28
C PRO A 228 -1.34 -5.94 1.33
N MET A 229 -1.91 -5.81 2.53
CA MET A 229 -3.09 -4.99 2.74
C MET A 229 -2.68 -3.52 2.93
N PRO A 230 -3.17 -2.58 2.12
CA PRO A 230 -2.89 -1.16 2.27
C PRO A 230 -3.22 -0.68 3.68
N CYS A 231 -2.23 -0.10 4.34
CA CYS A 231 -2.37 0.44 5.68
C CYS A 231 -2.06 1.94 5.68
N ARG A 232 -2.62 2.64 6.67
CA ARG A 232 -2.29 4.04 6.92
C ARG A 232 -0.87 4.11 7.48
N LEU A 233 -0.06 5.02 6.96
CA LEU A 233 1.26 5.31 7.54
C LEU A 233 1.09 5.77 8.99
N SER A 234 1.56 4.94 9.91
CA SER A 234 1.75 5.30 11.31
C SER A 234 3.26 5.41 11.56
N LEU A 235 3.77 6.64 11.63
CA LEU A 235 5.17 6.90 11.99
C LEU A 235 5.55 6.28 13.34
N LYS A 236 4.59 6.19 14.28
CA LYS A 236 4.80 5.52 15.58
C LYS A 236 5.02 4.01 15.43
N GLY A 237 4.36 3.37 14.46
CA GLY A 237 4.54 1.94 14.18
C GLY A 237 5.86 1.65 13.46
N ALA A 238 6.23 2.49 12.49
CA ALA A 238 7.50 2.38 11.78
C ALA A 238 8.71 2.57 12.70
N LEU A 239 8.61 3.46 13.71
CA LEU A 239 9.62 3.63 14.77
C LEU A 239 9.53 2.55 15.87
N GLY A 240 8.38 1.93 16.09
CA GLY A 240 8.20 0.83 17.05
C GLY A 240 9.03 -0.41 16.70
N TYR A 241 9.09 -0.77 15.41
CA TYR A 241 10.00 -1.83 14.92
C TYR A 241 11.48 -1.49 15.09
N VAL A 242 11.84 -0.20 15.11
CA VAL A 242 13.22 0.26 15.40
C VAL A 242 13.54 0.11 16.89
N ALA A 243 12.56 0.26 17.77
CA ALA A 243 12.73 0.15 19.22
C ALA A 243 12.72 -1.30 19.74
N GLU A 244 11.92 -2.20 19.15
CA GLU A 244 11.91 -3.61 19.56
C GLU A 244 13.20 -4.36 19.18
N GLY A 245 13.90 -3.94 18.13
CA GLY A 245 15.23 -4.45 17.80
C GLY A 245 16.29 -4.12 18.87
N LEU A 246 16.18 -2.97 19.55
CA LEU A 246 17.04 -2.60 20.67
C LEU A 246 16.80 -3.50 21.90
N LEU A 247 15.53 -3.77 22.22
CA LEU A 247 15.15 -4.59 23.38
C LEU A 247 15.50 -6.08 23.21
N ALA A 248 15.39 -6.61 21.99
CA ALA A 248 15.72 -8.01 21.71
C ALA A 248 17.23 -8.29 21.76
N ALA A 249 18.07 -7.32 21.36
CA ALA A 249 19.52 -7.42 21.47
C ALA A 249 19.98 -7.38 22.94
N ASP A 250 19.39 -6.52 23.76
CA ASP A 250 19.69 -6.42 25.20
C ASP A 250 19.22 -7.67 25.99
N CYS A 251 18.13 -8.33 25.58
CA CYS A 251 17.66 -9.55 26.25
C CYS A 251 18.46 -10.82 25.88
N ALA A 252 19.07 -10.87 24.69
CA ALA A 252 19.88 -12.03 24.27
C ALA A 252 21.25 -12.07 24.98
N GLU A 253 21.83 -10.90 25.32
CA GLU A 253 23.08 -10.80 26.08
C GLU A 253 22.92 -11.09 27.58
N ALA A 254 21.69 -10.98 28.12
CA ALA A 254 21.40 -11.27 29.53
C ALA A 254 21.17 -12.78 29.83
N ALA A 255 21.20 -13.64 28.81
CA ALA A 255 20.90 -15.07 28.91
C ALA A 255 22.12 -16.00 28.69
N CYS A 256 23.34 -15.47 28.66
CA CYS A 256 24.60 -16.24 28.59
C CYS A 256 25.54 -15.92 29.76
#